data_AF-A0A376YGU8-F1
#
_entry.id   AF-A0A376YGU8-F1
#
_cell.length_a   1.000
_cell.length_b   1.000
_cell.length_c   1.000
_cell.angle_alpha   90.00
_cell.angle_beta   90.00
_cell.angle_gamma   90.00
#
_symmetry.space_group_name_H-M   'P 1'
#
loop_
_entity.id
_entity.type
_entity.pdbx_description
1 polymer ?
#
loop_
_entity_poly.entity_id
_entity_poly.type
_entity_poly.pdbx_seq_one_letter_code
_entity_poly.pdbx_strand_id
1 'polypeptide(L)'
;MRDLLQRPDLFSINTATLGYKTPLPAIIDACAARGIGAIAPWRRELQGEDLQQIARQLAASNMSVSGLCRSTYYTAPTLAERKLAIDDNRRALDDAAVLNAACYMQVVGGLPQGTKDLYEAREQVKQGIRQLLPHSKDVGVPIALEPLHPMTAADRSCLCTLRQALDWCDELDPDGEFWPRRGGGCLSRLVGSGARQSDPACRKTHPRVSCFRLVSTDHRSGQ
;
A
#
# COMPACT_ATOMS: atom_id res chain seq x y z
N MET A 1 -12.12 -23.21 3.35
CA MET A 1 -11.78 -22.02 2.52
C MET A 1 -13.11 -21.41 2.10
N ARG A 2 -13.31 -20.09 2.26
CA ARG A 2 -14.57 -19.43 1.86
C ARG A 2 -14.66 -19.47 0.33
N ASP A 3 -15.82 -19.82 -0.23
CA ASP A 3 -16.06 -19.67 -1.67
C ASP A 3 -16.21 -18.18 -2.00
N LEU A 4 -15.39 -17.70 -2.94
CA LEU A 4 -15.35 -16.30 -3.35
C LEU A 4 -15.93 -16.09 -4.76
N LEU A 5 -16.21 -17.16 -5.51
CA LEU A 5 -16.66 -17.04 -6.91
C LEU A 5 -17.99 -16.30 -7.04
N GLN A 6 -18.85 -16.41 -6.03
CA GLN A 6 -20.17 -15.77 -5.97
C GLN A 6 -20.18 -14.50 -5.11
N ARG A 7 -19.01 -13.93 -4.80
CA ARG A 7 -18.84 -12.78 -3.91
C ARG A 7 -17.91 -11.70 -4.50
N PRO A 8 -18.24 -11.14 -5.68
CA PRO A 8 -17.44 -10.06 -6.30
C PRO A 8 -17.35 -8.82 -5.40
N ASP A 9 -18.31 -8.63 -4.49
CA ASP A 9 -18.32 -7.59 -3.47
C ASP A 9 -17.12 -7.67 -2.51
N LEU A 10 -16.48 -8.84 -2.40
CA LEU A 10 -15.27 -9.04 -1.61
C LEU A 10 -13.98 -8.80 -2.40
N PHE A 11 -14.07 -8.53 -3.71
CA PHE A 11 -12.91 -8.28 -4.54
C PHE A 11 -12.50 -6.81 -4.54
N SER A 12 -11.19 -6.60 -4.61
CA SER A 12 -10.60 -5.31 -4.90
C SER A 12 -9.78 -5.38 -6.18
N ILE A 13 -9.99 -4.43 -7.10
CA ILE A 13 -9.14 -4.30 -8.28
C ILE A 13 -8.03 -3.28 -8.01
N ASN A 14 -6.77 -3.75 -8.04
CA ASN A 14 -5.64 -2.85 -8.20
C ASN A 14 -5.65 -2.32 -9.63
N THR A 15 -5.79 -1.01 -9.80
CA THR A 15 -5.96 -0.37 -11.12
C THR A 15 -4.76 -0.55 -12.04
N ALA A 16 -3.57 -0.85 -11.51
CA ALA A 16 -2.41 -1.28 -12.30
C ALA A 16 -2.71 -2.48 -13.21
N THR A 17 -3.63 -3.37 -12.78
CA THR A 17 -4.08 -4.53 -13.57
C THR A 17 -4.70 -4.12 -14.90
N LEU A 18 -5.25 -2.90 -14.98
CA LEU A 18 -5.87 -2.33 -16.18
C LEU A 18 -4.88 -1.52 -17.03
N GLY A 19 -3.60 -1.44 -16.60
CA GLY A 19 -2.52 -0.83 -17.36
C GLY A 19 -2.53 0.70 -17.47
N TYR A 20 -3.30 1.39 -16.61
CA TYR A 20 -3.40 2.87 -16.57
C TYR A 20 -3.90 3.52 -17.88
N LYS A 21 -4.71 2.78 -18.66
CA LYS A 21 -5.25 3.25 -19.95
C LYS A 21 -6.65 3.86 -19.82
N THR A 22 -7.30 3.64 -18.68
CA THR A 22 -8.69 4.05 -18.44
C THR A 22 -8.71 5.06 -17.31
N PRO A 23 -9.41 6.21 -17.46
CA PRO A 23 -9.56 7.17 -16.38
C PRO A 23 -10.21 6.57 -15.14
N LEU A 24 -9.82 7.04 -13.96
CA LEU A 24 -10.30 6.51 -12.68
C LEU A 24 -11.84 6.53 -12.55
N PRO A 25 -12.56 7.59 -12.95
CA PRO A 25 -14.03 7.59 -12.93
C PRO A 25 -14.65 6.43 -13.72
N ALA A 26 -14.12 6.13 -14.90
CA ALA A 26 -14.63 5.05 -15.74
C ALA A 26 -14.31 3.66 -15.15
N ILE A 27 -13.18 3.52 -14.44
CA ILE A 27 -12.85 2.29 -13.71
C ILE A 27 -13.85 2.07 -12.57
N ILE A 28 -14.22 3.14 -11.84
CA ILE A 28 -15.21 3.09 -10.75
C ILE A 28 -16.55 2.56 -11.27
N ASP A 29 -17.08 3.16 -12.33
CA ASP A 29 -18.37 2.73 -12.90
C ASP A 29 -18.31 1.30 -13.42
N ALA A 30 -17.22 0.92 -14.09
CA ALA A 30 -17.04 -0.43 -14.62
C ALA A 30 -16.95 -1.49 -13.52
N CYS A 31 -16.30 -1.19 -12.40
CA CYS A 31 -16.21 -2.09 -11.24
C CYS A 31 -17.58 -2.21 -10.55
N ALA A 32 -18.25 -1.08 -10.31
CA ALA A 32 -19.57 -1.04 -9.69
C ALA A 32 -20.62 -1.83 -10.50
N ALA A 33 -20.64 -1.67 -11.83
CA ALA A 33 -21.52 -2.41 -12.72
C ALA A 33 -21.31 -3.94 -12.70
N ARG A 34 -20.15 -4.40 -12.21
CA ARG A 34 -19.81 -5.82 -12.04
C ARG A 34 -19.96 -6.31 -10.59
N GLY A 35 -20.46 -5.47 -9.69
CA GLY A 35 -20.61 -5.78 -8.28
C GLY A 35 -19.28 -5.90 -7.52
N ILE A 36 -18.18 -5.34 -8.05
CA ILE A 36 -16.88 -5.31 -7.37
C ILE A 36 -16.93 -4.28 -6.24
N GLY A 37 -16.59 -4.69 -5.02
CA GLY A 37 -16.77 -3.86 -3.83
C GLY A 37 -15.64 -2.87 -3.54
N ALA A 38 -14.48 -3.02 -4.17
CA ALA A 38 -13.33 -2.16 -3.89
C ALA A 38 -12.38 -1.93 -5.08
N ILE A 39 -11.62 -0.84 -5.00
CA ILE A 39 -10.44 -0.58 -5.84
C ILE A 39 -9.22 -0.21 -5.00
N ALA A 40 -8.04 -0.37 -5.59
CA ALA A 40 -6.77 0.15 -5.08
C ALA A 40 -6.13 1.03 -6.17
N PRO A 41 -6.48 2.33 -6.23
CA PRO A 41 -5.97 3.25 -7.23
C PRO A 41 -4.50 3.60 -6.99
N TRP A 42 -3.84 4.10 -8.03
CA TRP A 42 -2.50 4.66 -7.93
C TRP A 42 -2.55 6.19 -7.90
N ARG A 43 -1.68 6.82 -7.11
CA ARG A 43 -1.54 8.28 -6.97
C ARG A 43 -1.41 8.99 -8.32
N ARG A 44 -0.77 8.35 -9.30
CA ARG A 44 -0.64 8.89 -10.66
C ARG A 44 -1.98 9.07 -11.37
N GLU A 45 -2.99 8.28 -11.02
CA GLU A 45 -4.33 8.35 -11.59
C GLU A 45 -5.19 9.43 -10.90
N LEU A 46 -4.70 10.03 -9.81
CA LEU A 46 -5.35 11.17 -9.15
C LEU A 46 -4.89 12.51 -9.76
N GLN A 47 -3.82 12.52 -10.55
CA GLN A 47 -3.28 13.75 -11.12
C GLN A 47 -4.25 14.34 -12.14
N GLY A 48 -4.72 15.56 -11.87
CA GLY A 48 -5.68 16.26 -12.73
C GLY A 48 -7.14 15.91 -12.45
N GLU A 49 -7.41 14.99 -11.53
CA GLU A 49 -8.77 14.66 -11.08
C GLU A 49 -9.21 15.59 -9.94
N ASP A 50 -10.51 15.86 -9.85
CA ASP A 50 -11.11 16.45 -8.64
C ASP A 50 -11.36 15.33 -7.62
N LEU A 51 -10.50 15.25 -6.61
CA LEU A 51 -10.54 14.18 -5.63
C LEU A 51 -11.85 14.13 -4.83
N GLN A 52 -12.52 15.27 -4.64
CA GLN A 52 -13.83 15.32 -3.97
C GLN A 52 -14.94 14.76 -4.86
N GLN A 53 -14.84 14.93 -6.18
CA GLN A 53 -15.74 14.27 -7.13
C GLN A 53 -15.52 12.76 -7.14
N ILE A 54 -14.27 12.31 -7.15
CA ILE A 54 -13.92 10.88 -7.05
C ILE A 54 -14.50 10.26 -5.78
N ALA A 55 -14.31 10.91 -4.61
CA ALA A 55 -14.85 10.44 -3.34
C ALA A 55 -16.39 10.32 -3.35
N ARG A 56 -17.08 11.29 -3.96
CA ARG A 56 -18.55 11.24 -4.12
C ARG A 56 -18.99 10.12 -5.05
N GLN A 57 -18.29 9.87 -6.14
CA GLN A 57 -18.60 8.79 -7.07
C GLN A 57 -18.40 7.42 -6.40
N LEU A 58 -17.31 7.24 -5.66
CA LEU A 58 -17.07 6.03 -4.87
C LEU A 58 -18.21 5.73 -3.90
N ALA A 59 -18.66 6.75 -3.16
CA ALA A 59 -19.78 6.63 -2.22
C ALA A 59 -21.10 6.30 -2.92
N ALA A 60 -21.41 6.98 -4.03
CA ALA A 60 -22.62 6.73 -4.82
C ALA A 60 -22.66 5.32 -5.43
N SER A 61 -21.49 4.78 -5.78
CA SER A 61 -21.32 3.43 -6.32
C SER A 61 -21.14 2.34 -5.25
N ASN A 62 -21.26 2.69 -3.95
CA ASN A 62 -21.01 1.81 -2.81
C ASN A 62 -19.66 1.05 -2.93
N MET A 63 -18.63 1.73 -3.41
CA MET A 63 -17.31 1.15 -3.66
C MET A 63 -16.29 1.73 -2.70
N SER A 64 -15.51 0.85 -2.07
CA SER A 64 -14.46 1.24 -1.12
C SER A 64 -13.09 1.37 -1.77
N VAL A 65 -12.19 2.11 -1.12
CA VAL A 65 -10.78 2.13 -1.50
C VAL A 65 -10.02 1.24 -0.52
N SER A 66 -9.63 0.04 -0.97
CA SER A 66 -8.90 -0.93 -0.13
C SER A 66 -7.48 -0.47 0.19
N GLY A 67 -6.93 0.42 -0.63
CA GLY A 67 -5.80 1.25 -0.27
C GLY A 67 -5.28 2.10 -1.43
N LEU A 68 -4.54 3.15 -1.12
CA LEU A 68 -3.90 4.02 -2.12
C LEU A 68 -2.47 3.55 -2.41
N CYS A 69 -2.15 3.34 -3.70
CA CYS A 69 -0.81 2.97 -4.17
C CYS A 69 -0.06 4.20 -4.68
N ARG A 70 1.18 4.50 -4.33
CA ARG A 70 2.06 3.95 -3.30
C ARG A 70 2.92 5.09 -2.76
N SER A 71 3.73 4.79 -1.75
CA SER A 71 4.71 5.70 -1.17
C SER A 71 5.79 6.21 -2.11
N THR A 72 6.07 7.51 -2.07
CA THR A 72 7.34 8.02 -2.60
C THR A 72 8.49 7.38 -1.84
N TYR A 73 9.56 7.03 -2.55
CA TYR A 73 10.69 6.31 -1.96
C TYR A 73 11.37 7.18 -0.90
N TYR A 74 11.65 6.60 0.26
CA TYR A 74 12.28 7.30 1.37
C TYR A 74 13.79 7.46 1.16
N THR A 75 14.36 6.62 0.30
CA THR A 75 15.79 6.48 0.14
C THR A 75 16.34 7.49 -0.86
N ALA A 76 17.28 8.33 -0.44
CA ALA A 76 17.93 9.30 -1.31
C ALA A 76 19.34 9.68 -0.80
N PRO A 77 20.24 10.14 -1.69
CA PRO A 77 21.61 10.52 -1.31
C PRO A 77 21.66 11.64 -0.27
N THR A 78 20.76 12.64 -0.36
CA THR A 78 20.80 13.83 0.50
C THR A 78 19.65 13.89 1.50
N LEU A 79 19.88 14.56 2.64
CA LEU A 79 18.84 14.85 3.64
C LEU A 79 17.68 15.67 3.06
N ALA A 80 17.96 16.61 2.15
CA ALA A 80 16.96 17.46 1.52
C ALA A 80 15.99 16.64 0.65
N GLU A 81 16.51 15.73 -0.17
CA GLU A 81 15.68 14.83 -0.98
C GLU A 81 14.84 13.89 -0.10
N ARG A 82 15.41 13.37 1.00
CA ARG A 82 14.65 12.56 1.96
C ARG A 82 13.51 13.34 2.60
N LYS A 83 13.75 14.60 2.97
CA LYS A 83 12.70 15.49 3.50
C LYS A 83 11.59 15.71 2.46
N LEU A 84 11.93 15.97 1.20
CA LEU A 84 10.94 16.13 0.12
C LEU A 84 10.10 14.87 -0.08
N ALA A 85 10.72 13.68 0.01
CA ALA A 85 9.99 12.42 -0.06
C ALA A 85 9.00 12.24 1.11
N ILE A 86 9.39 12.63 2.33
CA ILE A 86 8.50 12.58 3.50
C ILE A 86 7.34 13.58 3.33
N ASP A 87 7.63 14.82 2.93
CA ASP A 87 6.61 15.85 2.69
C ASP A 87 5.61 15.41 1.59
N ASP A 88 6.09 14.71 0.56
CA ASP A 88 5.25 14.14 -0.49
C ASP A 88 4.39 12.96 -0.02
N ASN A 89 4.94 12.08 0.81
CA ASN A 89 4.18 11.01 1.43
C ASN A 89 3.12 11.53 2.41
N ARG A 90 3.39 12.66 3.07
CA ARG A 90 2.40 13.32 3.93
C ARG A 90 1.19 13.80 3.14
N ARG A 91 1.40 14.49 2.01
CA ARG A 91 0.30 14.88 1.10
C ARG A 91 -0.49 13.67 0.58
N ALA A 92 0.21 12.58 0.30
CA ALA A 92 -0.47 11.35 -0.15
C ALA A 92 -1.35 10.70 0.92
N LEU A 93 -1.03 10.88 2.21
CA LEU A 93 -1.92 10.49 3.30
C LEU A 93 -3.18 11.36 3.34
N ASP A 94 -3.06 12.67 3.05
CA ASP A 94 -4.21 13.56 2.92
C ASP A 94 -5.12 13.12 1.76
N ASP A 95 -4.53 12.81 0.60
CA ASP A 95 -5.27 12.28 -0.55
C ASP A 95 -5.99 10.96 -0.21
N ALA A 96 -5.29 10.06 0.51
CA ALA A 96 -5.86 8.80 0.96
C ALA A 96 -7.02 9.01 1.94
N ALA A 97 -6.94 10.03 2.80
CA ALA A 97 -7.99 10.37 3.75
C ALA A 97 -9.24 10.91 3.03
N VAL A 98 -9.07 11.77 2.02
CA VAL A 98 -10.19 12.26 1.18
C VAL A 98 -10.92 11.10 0.51
N LEU A 99 -10.18 10.09 0.05
CA LEU A 99 -10.75 8.90 -0.58
C LEU A 99 -11.29 7.87 0.42
N ASN A 100 -11.19 8.13 1.73
CA ASN A 100 -11.50 7.17 2.81
C ASN A 100 -10.81 5.81 2.58
N ALA A 101 -9.54 5.85 2.19
CA ALA A 101 -8.76 4.66 1.89
C ALA A 101 -8.48 3.85 3.16
N ALA A 102 -8.66 2.53 3.10
CA ALA A 102 -8.42 1.66 4.23
C ALA A 102 -6.94 1.59 4.64
N CYS A 103 -6.01 1.93 3.73
CA CYS A 103 -4.60 2.10 4.03
C CYS A 103 -3.83 2.86 2.92
N TYR A 104 -2.64 3.33 3.24
CA TYR A 104 -1.65 3.89 2.31
C TYR A 104 -0.47 2.93 2.14
N MET A 105 -0.34 2.34 0.95
CA MET A 105 0.60 1.24 0.71
C MET A 105 2.03 1.72 0.47
N GLN A 106 2.98 1.09 1.16
CA GLN A 106 4.39 1.48 1.18
C GLN A 106 5.26 0.55 0.34
N VAL A 107 5.72 1.07 -0.80
CA VAL A 107 6.86 0.55 -1.55
C VAL A 107 8.03 1.49 -1.28
N VAL A 108 8.94 1.07 -0.40
CA VAL A 108 9.73 2.01 0.42
C VAL A 108 10.96 2.61 -0.26
N GLY A 109 11.38 2.10 -1.41
CA GLY A 109 12.63 2.46 -2.07
C GLY A 109 13.74 1.43 -1.86
N GLY A 110 14.66 1.35 -2.83
CA GLY A 110 15.82 0.46 -2.81
C GLY A 110 17.06 1.14 -2.20
N LEU A 111 18.20 1.01 -2.86
CA LEU A 111 19.44 1.69 -2.48
C LEU A 111 19.51 3.07 -3.14
N PRO A 112 19.95 4.12 -2.43
CA PRO A 112 20.33 5.38 -3.09
C PRO A 112 21.37 5.14 -4.19
N GLN A 113 21.29 5.90 -5.28
CA GLN A 113 22.19 5.74 -6.42
C GLN A 113 23.67 5.81 -5.98
N GLY A 114 24.49 4.87 -6.47
CA GLY A 114 25.91 4.80 -6.16
C GLY A 114 26.26 4.20 -4.80
N THR A 115 25.25 3.81 -4.01
CA THR A 115 25.47 3.18 -2.70
C THR A 115 25.33 1.66 -2.77
N LYS A 116 25.89 0.98 -1.76
CA LYS A 116 25.75 -0.47 -1.55
C LYS A 116 25.33 -0.80 -0.13
N ASP A 117 25.03 0.22 0.67
CA ASP A 117 24.72 0.05 2.09
C ASP A 117 23.21 -0.17 2.28
N LEU A 118 22.86 -1.46 2.40
CA LEU A 118 21.48 -1.87 2.60
C LEU A 118 20.96 -1.54 4.01
N TYR A 119 21.84 -1.45 5.02
CA TYR A 119 21.42 -1.12 6.37
C TYR A 119 21.06 0.35 6.47
N GLU A 120 21.89 1.20 5.90
CA GLU A 120 21.63 2.64 5.80
C GLU A 120 20.30 2.92 5.08
N ALA A 121 20.07 2.28 3.93
CA ALA A 121 18.82 2.43 3.18
C ALA A 121 17.59 2.05 4.02
N ARG A 122 17.68 0.98 4.82
CA ARG A 122 16.60 0.55 5.72
C ARG A 122 16.38 1.53 6.87
N GLU A 123 17.43 2.11 7.43
CA GLU A 123 17.31 3.15 8.45
C GLU A 123 16.65 4.41 7.89
N GLN A 124 17.01 4.85 6.67
CA GLN A 124 16.34 5.97 6.01
C GLN A 124 14.82 5.73 5.89
N VAL A 125 14.41 4.51 5.49
CA VAL A 125 13.00 4.11 5.41
C VAL A 125 12.31 4.19 6.77
N LYS A 126 12.90 3.58 7.82
CA LYS A 126 12.31 3.59 9.16
C LYS A 126 12.20 5.01 9.73
N GLN A 127 13.20 5.85 9.52
CA GLN A 127 13.16 7.27 9.93
C GLN A 127 12.05 8.03 9.20
N GLY A 128 11.87 7.79 7.90
CA GLY A 128 10.80 8.39 7.11
C GLY A 128 9.42 7.99 7.61
N ILE A 129 9.19 6.69 7.83
CA ILE A 129 7.92 6.18 8.36
C ILE A 129 7.65 6.75 9.76
N ARG A 130 8.65 6.78 10.65
CA ARG A 130 8.52 7.34 12.00
C ARG A 130 8.03 8.79 11.99
N GLN A 131 8.46 9.60 11.02
CA GLN A 131 8.01 10.98 10.86
C GLN A 131 6.58 11.12 10.29
N LEU A 132 6.05 10.07 9.66
CA LEU A 132 4.70 10.05 9.10
C LEU A 132 3.66 9.49 10.07
N LEU A 133 4.05 8.64 11.03
CA LEU A 133 3.11 8.00 11.98
C LEU A 133 2.18 9.01 12.69
N PRO A 134 2.65 10.16 13.21
CA PRO A 134 1.74 11.14 13.81
C PRO A 134 0.69 11.67 12.83
N HIS A 135 1.10 12.07 11.62
CA HIS A 135 0.18 12.58 10.61
C HIS A 135 -0.81 11.50 10.15
N SER A 136 -0.32 10.29 9.95
CA SER A 136 -1.10 9.11 9.61
C SER A 136 -2.21 8.86 10.64
N LYS A 137 -1.90 9.02 11.93
CA LYS A 137 -2.88 9.00 13.04
C LYS A 137 -3.89 10.14 12.94
N ASP A 138 -3.41 11.37 12.75
CA ASP A 138 -4.27 12.56 12.70
C ASP A 138 -5.30 12.49 11.58
N VAL A 139 -4.92 11.98 10.40
CA VAL A 139 -5.84 11.82 9.26
C VAL A 139 -6.58 10.48 9.25
N GLY A 140 -6.28 9.58 10.20
CA GLY A 140 -6.94 8.29 10.36
C GLY A 140 -6.66 7.26 9.27
N VAL A 141 -5.58 7.42 8.49
CA VAL A 141 -5.22 6.52 7.38
C VAL A 141 -4.03 5.64 7.77
N PRO A 142 -4.18 4.31 7.79
CA PRO A 142 -3.07 3.41 8.12
C PRO A 142 -1.98 3.28 7.06
N ILE A 143 -0.72 3.39 7.44
CA ILE A 143 0.45 3.04 6.63
C ILE A 143 0.52 1.51 6.50
N ALA A 144 0.53 0.98 5.28
CA ALA A 144 0.63 -0.46 5.03
C ALA A 144 2.00 -0.84 4.47
N LEU A 145 2.86 -1.52 5.25
CA LEU A 145 4.17 -1.99 4.76
C LEU A 145 4.00 -3.14 3.76
N GLU A 146 4.48 -2.94 2.53
CA GLU A 146 4.44 -3.94 1.44
C GLU A 146 5.86 -4.50 1.20
N PRO A 147 6.18 -5.70 1.72
CA PRO A 147 7.42 -6.38 1.36
C PRO A 147 7.34 -6.87 -0.09
N LEU A 148 8.39 -6.61 -0.86
CA LEU A 148 8.51 -7.01 -2.27
C LEU A 148 9.42 -8.22 -2.43
N HIS A 149 9.42 -8.81 -3.62
CA HIS A 149 10.34 -9.89 -3.96
C HIS A 149 11.81 -9.43 -3.85
N PRO A 150 12.74 -10.22 -3.27
CA PRO A 150 14.14 -9.81 -3.07
C PRO A 150 14.91 -9.36 -4.33
N MET A 151 14.48 -9.78 -5.53
CA MET A 151 15.07 -9.27 -6.79
C MET A 151 14.96 -7.75 -6.95
N THR A 152 13.99 -7.11 -6.31
CA THR A 152 13.79 -5.65 -6.41
C THR A 152 14.40 -4.88 -5.23
N ALA A 153 15.27 -5.54 -4.46
CA ALA A 153 15.85 -4.97 -3.24
C ALA A 153 16.69 -3.72 -3.52
N ALA A 154 17.41 -3.71 -4.64
CA ALA A 154 18.35 -2.66 -4.98
C ALA A 154 17.68 -1.41 -5.53
N ASP A 155 16.51 -1.52 -6.17
CA ASP A 155 15.95 -0.45 -7.01
C ASP A 155 14.51 -0.05 -6.64
N ARG A 156 13.72 -0.94 -6.02
CA ARG A 156 12.32 -0.65 -5.66
C ARG A 156 12.00 -0.69 -4.18
N SER A 157 12.50 -1.68 -3.45
CA SER A 157 12.16 -1.85 -2.03
C SER A 157 13.17 -2.71 -1.29
N CYS A 158 13.92 -2.11 -0.35
CA CYS A 158 14.83 -2.79 0.57
C CYS A 158 14.11 -3.58 1.69
N LEU A 159 12.76 -3.52 1.71
CA LEU A 159 11.86 -4.33 2.51
C LEU A 159 11.39 -5.54 1.68
N CYS A 160 11.93 -6.72 1.96
CA CYS A 160 11.79 -7.88 1.06
C CYS A 160 11.13 -9.10 1.69
N THR A 161 10.83 -9.07 2.99
CA THR A 161 10.20 -10.21 3.65
C THR A 161 9.07 -9.75 4.55
N LEU A 162 8.07 -10.63 4.67
CA LEU A 162 7.01 -10.51 5.65
C LEU A 162 7.57 -10.33 7.07
N ARG A 163 8.52 -11.18 7.49
CA ARG A 163 9.12 -11.09 8.82
C ARG A 163 9.72 -9.72 9.10
N GLN A 164 10.52 -9.20 8.16
CA GLN A 164 11.12 -7.87 8.27
C GLN A 164 10.05 -6.76 8.41
N ALA A 165 8.94 -6.86 7.68
CA ALA A 165 7.84 -5.89 7.81
C ALA A 165 7.19 -5.95 9.19
N LEU A 166 7.02 -7.15 9.77
CA LEU A 166 6.52 -7.30 11.14
C LEU A 166 7.50 -6.73 12.17
N ASP A 167 8.79 -7.05 12.05
CA ASP A 167 9.82 -6.55 12.95
C ASP A 167 9.87 -5.01 12.93
N TRP A 168 9.70 -4.39 11.76
CA TRP A 168 9.61 -2.93 11.63
C TRP A 168 8.35 -2.35 12.26
N CYS A 169 7.20 -3.02 12.13
CA CYS A 169 6.00 -2.58 12.83
C CYS A 169 6.18 -2.64 14.36
N ASP A 170 6.87 -3.66 14.88
CA ASP A 170 7.14 -3.79 16.32
C ASP A 170 8.13 -2.70 16.79
N GLU A 171 9.15 -2.38 15.99
CA GLU A 171 10.12 -1.32 16.29
C GLU A 171 9.51 0.09 16.23
N LEU A 172 8.66 0.35 15.22
CA LEU A 172 8.12 1.69 14.94
C LEU A 172 6.90 2.02 15.81
N ASP A 173 6.16 1.00 16.25
CA ASP A 173 4.96 1.14 17.09
C ASP A 173 4.92 0.02 18.15
N PRO A 174 5.82 0.06 19.15
CA PRO A 174 5.95 -0.97 20.17
C PRO A 174 4.69 -1.09 21.04
N ASP A 175 4.03 0.04 21.33
CA ASP A 175 2.85 0.10 22.18
C ASP A 175 1.54 -0.14 21.41
N GLY A 176 1.62 -0.24 20.07
CA GLY A 176 0.44 -0.37 19.22
C GLY A 176 -0.45 0.87 19.24
N GLU A 177 0.12 2.04 19.51
CA GLU A 177 -0.57 3.33 19.51
C GLU A 177 -1.09 3.66 18.10
N PHE A 178 -0.30 3.27 17.10
CA PHE A 178 -0.60 3.43 15.70
C PHE A 178 -1.15 2.12 15.11
N TRP A 179 -1.72 1.18 15.87
CA TRP A 179 -2.30 -0.06 15.32
C TRP A 179 -3.82 0.04 15.16
N PRO A 180 -4.44 -0.39 14.02
CA PRO A 180 -5.89 -0.44 13.89
C PRO A 180 -6.53 -1.40 14.91
N ARG A 181 -6.87 -0.86 16.07
CA ARG A 181 -7.93 -1.39 16.92
C ARG A 181 -9.26 -1.07 16.23
N ARG A 182 -10.32 -1.84 16.50
CA ARG A 182 -11.68 -1.46 16.07
C ARG A 182 -11.91 0.00 16.49
N GLY A 183 -11.79 0.96 15.58
CA GLY A 183 -11.82 2.40 15.89
C GLY A 183 -10.56 3.25 15.65
N GLY A 184 -9.59 2.86 14.82
CA GLY A 184 -8.69 3.84 14.17
C GLY A 184 -7.23 3.89 14.65
N GLY A 185 -6.41 2.96 14.18
CA GLY A 185 -4.95 3.09 14.25
C GLY A 185 -4.31 2.82 12.90
N CYS A 186 -3.07 3.23 12.75
CA CYS A 186 -2.51 3.73 11.49
C CYS A 186 -1.24 3.03 10.94
N LEU A 187 -0.98 1.78 11.31
CA LEU A 187 0.11 0.96 10.77
C LEU A 187 -0.41 -0.46 10.60
N SER A 188 -0.27 -1.00 9.39
CA SER A 188 -0.79 -2.30 9.02
C SER A 188 0.13 -3.02 8.03
N ARG A 189 -0.07 -4.32 7.81
CA ARG A 189 0.75 -5.10 6.87
C ARG A 189 -0.04 -5.51 5.64
N LEU A 190 0.61 -5.42 4.50
CA LEU A 190 0.15 -6.05 3.27
C LEU A 190 1.02 -7.28 2.93
N VAL A 191 0.40 -8.38 2.52
CA VAL A 191 1.10 -9.54 1.97
C VAL A 191 1.14 -9.40 0.45
N GLY A 192 2.32 -9.06 -0.08
CA GLY A 192 2.59 -8.99 -1.52
C GLY A 192 2.81 -10.38 -2.16
N SER A 193 2.64 -10.44 -3.49
CA SER A 193 2.70 -11.68 -4.28
C SER A 193 4.11 -12.30 -4.26
N GLY A 194 4.17 -13.59 -3.91
CA GLY A 194 5.43 -14.37 -3.90
C GLY A 194 5.60 -15.25 -2.67
N ALA A 195 4.89 -14.97 -1.58
CA ALA A 195 4.78 -15.94 -0.49
C ALA A 195 3.97 -17.14 -1.00
N ARG A 196 4.62 -18.29 -1.22
CA ARG A 196 3.91 -19.55 -1.39
C ARG A 196 2.90 -19.66 -0.24
N GLN A 197 1.70 -20.18 -0.50
CA GLN A 197 0.72 -20.53 0.55
C GLN A 197 1.31 -21.39 1.68
N SER A 198 2.52 -21.95 1.50
CA SER A 198 3.28 -22.70 2.48
C SER A 198 4.08 -21.87 3.50
N ASP A 199 4.19 -20.52 3.39
CA ASP A 199 4.82 -19.72 4.44
C ASP A 199 4.00 -19.85 5.74
N PRO A 200 4.59 -20.37 6.85
CA PRO A 200 3.90 -20.49 8.13
C PRO A 200 3.28 -19.18 8.61
N ALA A 201 3.86 -18.03 8.24
CA ALA A 201 3.36 -16.71 8.59
C ALA A 201 2.09 -16.29 7.83
N CYS A 202 1.70 -17.02 6.77
CA CYS A 202 0.40 -16.89 6.10
C CYS A 202 -0.68 -17.81 6.68
N ARG A 203 -0.32 -18.83 7.49
CA ARG A 203 -1.26 -19.85 8.01
C ARG A 203 -2.01 -19.44 9.27
N LYS A 204 -1.49 -18.48 10.03
CA LYS A 204 -2.20 -17.78 11.11
C LYS A 204 -2.22 -16.33 10.70
N THR A 205 -3.40 -15.73 10.54
CA THR A 205 -3.51 -14.28 10.29
C THR A 205 -2.98 -13.57 11.53
N HIS A 206 -1.70 -13.22 11.50
CA HIS A 206 -1.08 -12.37 12.51
C HIS A 206 -1.98 -11.14 12.66
N PRO A 207 -2.30 -10.67 13.88
CA PRO A 207 -3.20 -9.53 14.06
C PRO A 207 -2.75 -8.32 13.25
N ARG A 208 -1.43 -8.22 12.97
CA ARG A 208 -0.83 -7.15 12.18
C ARG A 208 -1.06 -7.18 10.66
N VAL A 209 -1.77 -8.17 10.09
CA VAL A 209 -2.07 -8.27 8.63
C VAL A 209 -3.42 -7.67 8.29
N SER A 210 -3.45 -6.69 7.36
CA SER A 210 -4.67 -6.00 6.93
C SER A 210 -5.09 -6.30 5.49
N CYS A 211 -4.16 -6.65 4.60
CA CYS A 211 -4.47 -6.84 3.18
C CYS A 211 -3.62 -7.93 2.51
N PHE A 212 -4.19 -8.61 1.52
CA PHE A 212 -3.52 -9.60 0.68
C PHE A 212 -3.67 -9.22 -0.79
N ARG A 213 -2.57 -9.26 -1.55
CA ARG A 213 -2.60 -9.12 -3.01
C ARG A 213 -2.32 -10.46 -3.67
N LEU A 214 -3.19 -10.83 -4.60
CA LEU A 214 -3.05 -12.03 -5.41
C LEU A 214 -2.73 -11.62 -6.84
N VAL A 215 -1.69 -12.23 -7.39
CA VAL A 215 -1.29 -12.13 -8.80
C VAL A 215 -0.96 -13.56 -9.24
N SER A 216 -1.43 -13.94 -10.43
CA SER A 216 -1.02 -15.21 -11.02
C SER A 216 0.45 -15.15 -11.41
N THR A 217 1.20 -16.21 -11.10
CA THR A 217 2.57 -16.39 -11.58
C THR A 217 2.64 -17.10 -12.93
N ASP A 218 1.48 -17.43 -13.52
CA ASP A 218 1.45 -18.07 -14.84
C ASP A 218 1.91 -17.07 -15.90
N HIS A 219 3.20 -17.10 -16.20
CA HIS A 219 3.72 -16.69 -17.49
C HIS A 219 3.21 -17.69 -18.54
N ARG A 220 1.99 -17.50 -19.03
CA ARG A 220 1.71 -17.91 -20.41
C ARG A 220 2.48 -16.93 -21.28
N SER A 221 3.71 -17.30 -21.63
CA SER A 221 4.40 -16.76 -22.78
C SER A 221 3.50 -17.01 -23.99
N GLY A 222 2.72 -16.00 -24.36
CA GLY A 222 2.00 -16.00 -25.63
C GLY A 222 3.03 -16.06 -26.75
N GLN A 223 3.16 -17.24 -27.35
CA GLN A 223 3.40 -17.34 -28.79
C GLN A 223 2.04 -17.25 -29.49
#